data_AF-A0A937X077-F1
#
_entry.id   AF-A0A937X077-F1
#
_cell.length_a   1.000
_cell.length_b   1.000
_cell.length_c   1.000
_cell.angle_alpha   90.00
_cell.angle_beta   90.00
_cell.angle_gamma   90.00
#
_symmetry.space_group_name_H-M   'P 1'
#
loop_
_entity.id
_entity.type
_entity.pdbx_description
1 polymer ?
#
loop_
_entity_poly.entity_id
_entity_poly.type
_entity_poly.pdbx_seq_one_letter_code
_entity_poly.pdbx_strand_id
1 'polypeptide(L)'
;MNANDVIESYVADVAALLPRKQRNDVAFELRALLNEELQAKAETDGRGVDAARAIELLHAFGRPADVAARYRPTLTVIDPADGYRFLQATIIGMAIIWGVGLLMPLWQPIDSAGDFLRALGQWWGTTVIPSLWWPGLLVVGFGVAAWTRRRWPQTSEWKPRAHNQSAGSPVARAMGLVGIVFGVYILVDPHWLLDVFWGGRAAPSAYEALTYTDRVLHRQAPFLLALILLNIPLFIAIIVTGRRSVLVQRSETVLSLAMCAAIVWTVLDGPILMAPASEQTAKFFLVLIVVFTLIDVGIKLYRSVKPAPNLPIEA
;
A
#
# COMPACT_ATOMS: atom_id res chain seq x y z
N MET A 1 -3.48 -41.71 40.01
CA MET A 1 -2.76 -40.50 39.55
C MET A 1 -2.58 -39.59 40.74
N ASN A 2 -1.35 -39.16 40.99
CA ASN A 2 -1.05 -38.12 41.98
C ASN A 2 -1.22 -36.72 41.34
N ALA A 3 -1.09 -35.65 42.12
CA ALA A 3 -1.21 -34.28 41.62
C ALA A 3 -0.22 -33.95 40.48
N ASN A 4 1.01 -34.47 40.56
CA ASN A 4 2.04 -34.21 39.57
C ASN A 4 1.71 -34.87 38.22
N ASP A 5 1.16 -36.09 38.22
CA ASP A 5 0.72 -36.79 36.99
C ASP A 5 -0.36 -35.98 36.25
N VAL A 6 -1.27 -35.34 37.01
CA VAL A 6 -2.34 -34.51 36.43
C VAL A 6 -1.75 -33.24 35.80
N ILE A 7 -0.80 -32.58 36.47
CA ILE A 7 -0.13 -31.38 35.95
C ILE A 7 0.69 -31.72 34.70
N GLU A 8 1.47 -32.81 34.73
CA GLU A 8 2.26 -33.24 33.58
C GLU A 8 1.37 -33.55 32.37
N SER A 9 0.23 -34.24 32.58
CA SER A 9 -0.74 -34.50 31.52
C SER A 9 -1.27 -33.19 30.92
N TYR A 10 -1.64 -32.22 31.76
CA TYR A 10 -2.15 -30.93 31.30
C TYR A 10 -1.10 -30.12 30.53
N VAL A 11 0.12 -30.07 31.05
CA VAL A 11 1.25 -29.36 30.40
C VAL A 11 1.58 -30.02 29.06
N ALA A 12 1.55 -31.35 28.97
CA ALA A 12 1.74 -32.07 27.72
C ALA A 12 0.66 -31.73 26.68
N ASP A 13 -0.61 -31.65 27.11
CA ASP A 13 -1.72 -31.25 26.25
C ASP A 13 -1.57 -29.82 25.73
N VAL A 14 -1.16 -28.87 26.58
CA VAL A 14 -0.86 -27.49 26.17
C VAL A 14 0.31 -27.46 25.18
N ALA A 15 1.42 -28.14 25.49
CA ALA A 15 2.62 -28.17 24.67
C ALA A 15 2.39 -28.82 23.31
N ALA A 16 1.52 -29.83 23.22
CA ALA A 16 1.14 -30.48 21.96
C ALA A 16 0.50 -29.48 20.98
N LEU A 17 -0.20 -28.47 21.49
CA LEU A 17 -0.82 -27.40 20.73
C LEU A 17 0.14 -26.26 20.37
N LEU A 18 1.41 -26.26 20.80
CA LEU A 18 2.36 -25.18 20.50
C LEU A 18 3.27 -25.50 19.30
N PRO A 19 3.83 -24.47 18.62
CA PRO A 19 4.87 -24.65 17.62
C PRO A 19 6.08 -25.37 18.21
N ARG A 20 6.70 -26.30 17.47
CA ARG A 20 7.79 -27.18 17.95
C ARG A 20 8.92 -26.44 18.69
N LYS A 21 9.26 -25.22 18.26
CA LYS A 21 10.33 -24.41 18.84
C LYS A 21 10.03 -23.88 20.25
N GLN A 22 8.76 -23.72 20.62
CA GLN A 22 8.33 -23.10 21.89
C GLN A 22 7.84 -24.14 22.91
N ARG A 23 7.68 -25.41 22.50
CA ARG A 23 7.06 -26.45 23.34
C ARG A 23 7.79 -26.65 24.67
N ASN A 24 9.11 -26.75 24.63
CA ASN A 24 9.91 -27.06 25.82
C ASN A 24 9.94 -25.87 26.77
N ASP A 25 10.18 -24.67 26.25
CA ASP A 25 10.27 -23.44 27.05
C ASP A 25 8.96 -23.16 27.77
N VAL A 26 7.83 -23.20 27.03
CA VAL A 26 6.50 -22.96 27.61
C VAL A 26 6.08 -24.10 28.54
N ALA A 27 6.42 -25.37 28.23
CA ALA A 27 6.11 -26.48 29.13
C ALA A 27 6.87 -26.38 30.46
N PHE A 28 8.12 -25.91 30.42
CA PHE A 28 8.91 -25.68 31.63
C PHE A 28 8.31 -24.55 32.49
N GLU A 29 8.04 -23.39 31.87
CA GLU A 29 7.43 -22.24 32.53
C GLU A 29 6.06 -22.59 33.15
N LEU A 30 5.19 -23.25 32.37
CA LEU A 30 3.85 -23.59 32.81
C LEU A 30 3.86 -24.61 33.96
N ARG A 31 4.77 -25.58 33.93
CA ARG A 31 4.92 -26.55 35.03
C ARG A 31 5.37 -25.87 36.32
N ALA A 32 6.34 -24.96 36.23
CA ALA A 32 6.81 -24.20 37.40
C ALA A 32 5.67 -23.38 38.02
N LEU A 33 4.96 -22.62 37.19
CA LEU A 33 3.84 -21.77 37.62
C LEU A 33 2.71 -22.59 38.28
N LEU A 34 2.30 -23.70 37.66
CA LEU A 34 1.22 -24.54 38.20
C LEU A 34 1.60 -25.19 39.54
N ASN A 35 2.86 -25.60 39.70
CA ASN A 35 3.35 -26.15 40.97
C ASN A 35 3.40 -25.09 42.07
N GLU A 36 3.86 -23.88 41.75
CA GLU A 36 3.88 -22.74 42.69
C GLU A 36 2.47 -22.37 43.15
N GLU A 37 1.52 -22.22 42.22
CA GLU A 37 0.12 -21.91 42.57
C GLU A 37 -0.55 -23.02 43.38
N LEU A 38 -0.27 -24.29 43.06
CA LEU A 38 -0.82 -25.42 43.79
C LEU A 38 -0.30 -25.47 45.23
N GLN A 39 0.99 -25.21 45.41
CA GLN A 39 1.64 -25.14 46.72
C GLN A 39 1.10 -23.97 47.55
N ALA A 40 0.99 -22.77 46.96
CA ALA A 40 0.42 -21.59 47.64
C ALA A 40 -1.03 -21.82 48.09
N LYS A 41 -1.85 -22.49 47.26
CA LYS A 41 -3.21 -22.89 47.63
C LYS A 41 -3.23 -23.95 48.72
N ALA A 42 -2.27 -24.87 48.77
CA ALA A 42 -2.18 -25.88 49.82
C ALA A 42 -1.86 -25.25 51.18
N GLU A 43 -0.93 -24.28 51.19
CA GLU A 43 -0.53 -23.54 52.40
C GLU A 43 -1.65 -22.65 52.94
N THR A 44 -2.39 -21.96 52.06
CA THR A 44 -3.48 -21.05 52.45
C THR A 44 -4.65 -21.79 53.10
N ASP A 45 -5.01 -22.97 52.58
CA ASP A 45 -6.15 -23.75 53.08
C ASP A 45 -5.75 -24.79 54.15
N GLY A 46 -4.46 -24.90 54.46
CA GLY A 46 -3.92 -25.88 55.42
C GLY A 46 -4.14 -27.34 55.02
N ARG A 47 -4.31 -27.63 53.73
CA ARG A 47 -4.57 -28.98 53.18
C ARG A 47 -3.41 -29.41 52.28
N GLY A 48 -3.08 -30.69 52.29
CA GLY A 48 -2.01 -31.24 51.44
C GLY A 48 -2.30 -31.17 49.94
N VAL A 49 -1.25 -31.30 49.14
CA VAL A 49 -1.32 -31.33 47.67
C VAL A 49 -1.81 -32.70 47.19
N ASP A 50 -3.04 -32.76 46.68
CA ASP A 50 -3.66 -33.99 46.17
C ASP A 50 -4.26 -33.80 44.76
N ALA A 51 -4.49 -34.90 44.05
CA ALA A 51 -4.93 -34.93 42.65
C ALA A 51 -6.25 -34.19 42.40
N ALA A 52 -7.21 -34.28 43.33
CA ALA A 52 -8.49 -33.56 43.21
C ALA A 52 -8.29 -32.04 43.18
N ARG A 53 -7.31 -31.52 43.95
CA ARG A 53 -7.02 -30.09 44.03
C ARG A 53 -6.21 -29.59 42.84
N ALA A 54 -5.34 -30.44 42.30
CA ALA A 54 -4.70 -30.17 41.01
C ALA A 54 -5.76 -30.05 39.89
N ILE A 55 -6.76 -30.94 39.85
CA ILE A 55 -7.87 -30.87 38.89
C ILE A 55 -8.68 -29.57 39.05
N GLU A 56 -9.00 -29.19 40.29
CA GLU A 56 -9.72 -27.94 40.58
C GLU A 56 -8.93 -26.70 40.13
N LEU A 57 -7.62 -26.67 40.39
CA LEU A 57 -6.73 -25.61 39.92
C LEU A 57 -6.74 -25.52 38.39
N LEU A 58 -6.58 -26.64 37.69
CA LEU A 58 -6.55 -26.68 36.24
C LEU A 58 -7.89 -26.28 35.60
N HIS A 59 -9.02 -26.62 36.23
CA HIS A 59 -10.32 -26.13 35.81
C HIS A 59 -10.43 -24.61 35.89
N ALA A 60 -9.87 -24.00 36.94
CA ALA A 60 -9.81 -22.54 37.07
C ALA A 60 -8.83 -21.90 36.06
N PHE A 61 -7.74 -22.60 35.73
CA PHE A 61 -6.74 -22.14 34.76
C PHE A 61 -7.27 -22.12 33.31
N GLY A 62 -8.19 -23.05 33.00
CA GLY A 62 -8.91 -23.12 31.73
C GLY A 62 -8.50 -24.32 30.88
N ARG A 63 -9.13 -24.47 29.70
CA ARG A 63 -8.85 -25.60 28.81
C ARG A 63 -7.44 -25.46 28.21
N PRO A 64 -6.72 -26.58 27.95
CA PRO A 64 -5.39 -26.54 27.36
C PRO A 64 -5.31 -25.71 26.07
N ALA A 65 -6.36 -25.73 25.24
CA ALA A 65 -6.44 -24.95 24.01
C ALA A 65 -6.49 -23.43 24.23
N ASP A 66 -7.22 -22.98 25.25
CA ASP A 66 -7.37 -21.57 25.58
C ASP A 66 -6.06 -21.01 26.15
N VAL A 67 -5.36 -21.81 26.97
CA VAL A 67 -4.05 -21.46 27.51
C VAL A 67 -2.99 -21.45 26.40
N ALA A 68 -2.96 -22.47 25.53
CA ALA A 68 -2.05 -22.52 24.39
C ALA A 68 -2.23 -21.32 23.45
N ALA A 69 -3.46 -20.82 23.28
CA ALA A 69 -3.74 -19.65 22.45
C ALA A 69 -3.04 -18.37 22.95
N ARG A 70 -2.78 -18.24 24.27
CA ARG A 70 -2.08 -17.08 24.86
C ARG A 70 -0.58 -17.05 24.53
N TYR A 71 0.02 -18.23 24.40
CA TYR A 71 1.45 -18.37 24.06
C TYR A 71 1.70 -18.39 22.55
N ARG A 72 0.68 -18.62 21.73
CA ARG A 72 0.82 -18.64 20.28
C ARG A 72 1.03 -17.21 19.76
N PRO A 73 2.04 -16.96 18.90
CA PRO A 73 2.14 -15.70 18.19
C PRO A 73 0.88 -15.51 17.33
N THR A 74 0.20 -14.38 17.49
CA THR A 74 -0.97 -14.05 16.67
C THR A 74 -0.55 -13.98 15.21
N LEU A 75 -1.05 -14.91 14.39
CA LEU A 75 -0.85 -14.89 12.95
C LEU A 75 -1.66 -13.74 12.34
N THR A 76 -1.12 -12.54 12.40
CA THR A 76 -1.68 -11.37 11.72
C THR A 76 -1.15 -11.35 10.29
N VAL A 77 -2.06 -11.46 9.31
CA VAL A 77 -1.77 -11.31 7.88
C VAL A 77 -1.46 -9.85 7.58
N ILE A 78 -2.27 -8.94 8.14
CA ILE A 78 -2.03 -7.50 8.09
C ILE A 78 -1.49 -7.09 9.45
N ASP A 79 -0.29 -6.53 9.45
CA ASP A 79 0.34 -5.97 10.64
C ASP A 79 -0.53 -4.82 11.19
N PRO A 80 -0.82 -4.75 12.50
CA PRO A 80 -1.61 -3.66 13.07
C PRO A 80 -1.09 -2.26 12.70
N ALA A 81 0.23 -2.10 12.52
CA ALA A 81 0.84 -0.84 12.09
C ALA A 81 0.46 -0.42 10.66
N ASP A 82 0.06 -1.38 9.82
CA ASP A 82 -0.31 -1.15 8.42
C ASP A 82 -1.83 -1.04 8.21
N GLY A 83 -2.65 -1.27 9.25
CA GLY A 83 -4.11 -1.31 9.14
C GLY A 83 -4.74 -0.05 8.51
N TYR A 84 -4.30 1.14 8.93
CA TYR A 84 -4.80 2.40 8.36
C TYR A 84 -4.42 2.56 6.89
N ARG A 85 -3.19 2.17 6.51
CA ARG A 85 -2.70 2.25 5.13
C ARG A 85 -3.44 1.27 4.22
N PHE A 86 -3.70 0.06 4.71
CA PHE A 86 -4.50 -0.93 4.01
C PHE A 86 -5.92 -0.41 3.74
N LEU A 87 -6.58 0.15 4.76
CA LEU A 87 -7.92 0.72 4.62
C LEU A 87 -7.93 1.87 3.61
N GLN A 88 -6.97 2.80 3.74
CA GLN A 88 -6.84 3.93 2.83
C GLN A 88 -6.62 3.48 1.38
N ALA A 89 -5.70 2.54 1.14
CA ALA A 89 -5.42 2.02 -0.20
C ALA A 89 -6.62 1.24 -0.78
N THR A 90 -7.36 0.53 0.06
CA THR A 90 -8.58 -0.18 -0.34
C THR A 90 -9.65 0.81 -0.79
N ILE A 91 -9.96 1.82 0.04
CA ILE A 91 -11.00 2.83 -0.26
C ILE A 91 -10.61 3.64 -1.49
N ILE A 92 -9.39 4.17 -1.55
CA ILE A 92 -8.94 4.98 -2.68
C ILE A 92 -8.94 4.15 -3.96
N GLY A 93 -8.36 2.94 -3.94
CA GLY A 93 -8.33 2.09 -5.12
C GLY A 93 -9.73 1.72 -5.59
N MET A 94 -10.63 1.37 -4.67
CA MET A 94 -12.01 1.03 -5.02
C MET A 94 -12.77 2.23 -5.60
N ALA A 95 -12.64 3.41 -5.01
CA ALA A 95 -13.24 4.63 -5.51
C ALA A 95 -12.76 4.97 -6.93
N ILE A 96 -11.46 4.77 -7.22
CA ILE A 96 -10.89 4.97 -8.55
C ILE A 96 -11.46 3.94 -9.53
N ILE A 97 -11.41 2.64 -9.20
CA ILE A 97 -11.91 1.57 -10.09
C ILE A 97 -13.39 1.78 -10.41
N TRP A 98 -14.19 2.09 -9.40
CA TRP A 98 -15.62 2.33 -9.55
C TRP A 98 -15.91 3.60 -10.34
N GLY A 99 -15.22 4.70 -10.05
CA GLY A 99 -15.37 5.96 -10.77
C GLY A 99 -15.00 5.83 -12.24
N VAL A 100 -13.90 5.15 -12.55
CA VAL A 100 -13.47 4.86 -13.93
C VAL A 100 -14.46 3.93 -14.64
N GLY A 101 -14.90 2.87 -13.97
CA GLY A 101 -15.88 1.95 -14.58
C GLY A 101 -17.25 2.61 -14.79
N LEU A 102 -17.64 3.56 -13.93
CA LEU A 102 -18.90 4.31 -14.04
C LEU A 102 -18.84 5.35 -15.17
N LEU A 103 -17.64 5.84 -15.51
CA LEU A 103 -17.48 6.73 -16.65
C LEU A 103 -18.01 6.06 -17.91
N MET A 104 -17.54 4.85 -18.29
CA MET A 104 -17.95 4.17 -19.53
C MET A 104 -19.46 4.21 -19.86
N PRO A 105 -20.39 3.80 -18.98
CA PRO A 105 -21.83 3.86 -19.26
C PRO A 105 -22.40 5.28 -19.28
N LEU A 106 -21.79 6.25 -18.60
CA LEU A 106 -22.24 7.66 -18.61
C LEU A 106 -22.00 8.36 -19.96
N TRP A 107 -21.19 7.79 -20.85
CA TRP A 107 -20.98 8.29 -22.21
C TRP A 107 -22.02 7.80 -23.21
N GLN A 108 -22.87 6.84 -22.83
CA GLN A 108 -23.98 6.40 -23.66
C GLN A 108 -25.16 7.35 -23.45
N PRO A 109 -25.87 7.79 -24.51
CA PRO A 109 -27.09 8.58 -24.35
C PRO A 109 -28.12 7.76 -23.57
N ILE A 110 -28.59 8.31 -22.45
CA ILE A 110 -29.59 7.67 -21.58
C ILE A 110 -30.94 8.31 -21.91
N ASP A 111 -31.67 7.69 -22.83
CA ASP A 111 -32.96 8.21 -23.31
C ASP A 111 -34.14 7.74 -22.45
N SER A 112 -33.96 6.69 -21.62
CA SER A 112 -35.02 6.13 -20.77
C SER A 112 -34.52 5.65 -19.40
N ALA A 113 -35.44 5.58 -18.44
CA ALA A 113 -35.17 4.99 -17.11
C ALA A 113 -34.77 3.51 -17.18
N GLY A 114 -35.23 2.78 -18.22
CA GLY A 114 -34.84 1.39 -18.45
C GLY A 114 -33.38 1.25 -18.87
N ASP A 115 -32.88 2.18 -19.69
CA ASP A 115 -31.48 2.19 -20.12
C ASP A 115 -30.54 2.55 -18.98
N PHE A 116 -30.97 3.43 -18.07
CA PHE A 116 -30.23 3.70 -16.83
C PHE A 116 -30.08 2.44 -15.95
N LEU A 117 -31.17 1.69 -15.73
CA LEU A 117 -31.13 0.46 -14.92
C LEU A 117 -30.24 -0.61 -15.56
N ARG A 118 -30.26 -0.74 -16.90
CA ARG A 118 -29.38 -1.65 -17.64
C ARG A 118 -27.92 -1.21 -17.52
N ALA A 119 -27.62 0.07 -17.68
CA ALA A 119 -26.28 0.63 -17.54
C ALA A 119 -25.72 0.39 -16.12
N LEU A 120 -26.54 0.58 -15.08
CA LEU A 120 -26.16 0.30 -13.70
C LEU A 120 -25.92 -1.19 -13.46
N GLY A 121 -26.79 -2.05 -14.00
CA GLY A 121 -26.62 -3.51 -13.92
C GLY A 121 -25.36 -3.99 -14.63
N GLN A 122 -25.06 -3.43 -15.80
CA GLN A 122 -23.83 -3.72 -16.54
C GLN A 122 -22.60 -3.24 -15.77
N TRP A 123 -22.58 -1.99 -15.28
CA TRP A 123 -21.50 -1.47 -14.44
C TRP A 123 -21.26 -2.32 -13.21
N TRP A 124 -22.32 -2.77 -12.54
CA TRP A 124 -22.22 -3.66 -11.39
C TRP A 124 -21.55 -4.99 -11.77
N GLY A 125 -22.01 -5.61 -12.87
CA GLY A 125 -21.50 -6.89 -13.34
C GLY A 125 -20.06 -6.85 -13.86
N THR A 126 -19.66 -5.76 -14.53
CA THR A 126 -18.35 -5.65 -15.20
C THR A 126 -17.30 -4.89 -14.39
N THR A 127 -17.72 -4.03 -13.47
CA THR A 127 -16.81 -3.19 -12.67
C THR A 127 -16.81 -3.62 -11.21
N VAL A 128 -17.98 -3.62 -10.55
CA VAL A 128 -18.06 -3.83 -9.09
C VAL A 128 -17.67 -5.25 -8.72
N ILE A 129 -18.29 -6.27 -9.34
CA ILE A 129 -17.99 -7.66 -9.01
C ILE A 129 -16.50 -7.99 -9.27
N PRO A 130 -15.93 -7.67 -10.45
CA PRO A 130 -14.52 -7.94 -10.68
C PRO A 130 -13.62 -7.18 -9.70
N SER A 131 -13.93 -5.91 -9.36
CA SER A 131 -13.09 -5.08 -8.48
C SER A 131 -12.76 -5.68 -7.10
N LEU A 132 -13.50 -6.70 -6.65
CA LEU A 132 -13.18 -7.46 -5.44
C LEU A 132 -11.80 -8.14 -5.48
N TRP A 133 -11.19 -8.27 -6.67
CA TRP A 133 -9.79 -8.71 -6.79
C TRP A 133 -8.81 -7.75 -6.10
N TRP A 134 -9.13 -6.45 -6.04
CA TRP A 134 -8.24 -5.41 -5.53
C TRP A 134 -7.96 -5.54 -4.01
N PRO A 135 -8.96 -5.63 -3.11
CA PRO A 135 -8.72 -5.92 -1.70
C PRO A 135 -7.97 -7.24 -1.50
N GLY A 136 -8.28 -8.26 -2.29
CA GLY A 136 -7.57 -9.54 -2.27
C GLY A 136 -6.07 -9.39 -2.58
N LEU A 137 -5.73 -8.63 -3.63
CA LEU A 137 -4.35 -8.29 -3.96
C LEU A 137 -3.67 -7.54 -2.81
N LEU A 138 -4.35 -6.57 -2.20
CA LEU A 138 -3.79 -5.81 -1.08
C LEU A 138 -3.53 -6.71 0.14
N VAL A 139 -4.43 -7.64 0.48
CA VAL A 139 -4.22 -8.60 1.57
C VAL A 139 -2.96 -9.43 1.32
N VAL A 140 -2.77 -9.91 0.08
CA VAL A 140 -1.56 -10.65 -0.30
C VAL A 140 -0.32 -9.75 -0.20
N GLY A 141 -0.37 -8.53 -0.73
CA GLY A 141 0.75 -7.59 -0.71
C GLY A 141 1.20 -7.20 0.71
N PHE A 142 0.25 -6.84 1.57
CA PHE A 142 0.53 -6.54 2.98
C PHE A 142 0.95 -7.79 3.76
N GLY A 143 0.39 -8.96 3.44
CA GLY A 143 0.80 -10.24 3.99
C GLY A 143 2.25 -10.61 3.66
N VAL A 144 2.64 -10.43 2.39
CA VAL A 144 4.03 -10.61 1.95
C VAL A 144 4.94 -9.60 2.66
N ALA A 145 4.55 -8.33 2.74
CA ALA A 145 5.34 -7.31 3.43
C ALA A 145 5.56 -7.66 4.92
N ALA A 146 4.51 -8.10 5.61
CA ALA A 146 4.60 -8.55 7.00
C ALA A 146 5.50 -9.80 7.13
N TRP A 147 5.36 -10.77 6.23
CA TRP A 147 6.19 -11.97 6.19
C TRP A 147 7.67 -11.64 5.95
N THR A 148 7.97 -10.76 4.99
CA THR A 148 9.35 -10.34 4.68
C THR A 148 9.98 -9.65 5.88
N ARG A 149 9.27 -8.75 6.57
CA ARG A 149 9.78 -8.08 7.79
C ARG A 149 10.06 -9.07 8.93
N ARG A 150 9.22 -10.09 9.09
CA ARG A 150 9.42 -11.14 10.10
C ARG A 150 10.61 -12.05 9.77
N ARG A 151 10.82 -12.35 8.49
CA ARG A 151 11.87 -13.29 8.04
C ARG A 151 13.24 -12.62 7.90
N TRP A 152 13.26 -11.34 7.53
CA TRP A 152 14.45 -10.51 7.47
C TRP A 152 14.20 -9.22 8.23
N PRO A 153 14.29 -9.26 9.57
CA PRO A 153 14.25 -8.06 10.39
C PRO A 153 15.32 -7.11 9.87
N GLN A 154 14.98 -5.84 9.64
CA GLN A 154 15.97 -4.86 9.20
C GLN A 154 17.07 -4.78 10.26
N THR A 155 18.21 -5.39 9.95
CA THR A 155 19.43 -5.38 10.77
C THR A 155 20.12 -4.01 10.77
N SER A 156 19.50 -3.00 10.14
CA SER A 156 19.97 -1.63 10.27
C SER A 156 19.72 -1.18 11.70
N GLU A 157 20.76 -1.30 12.52
CA GLU A 157 20.88 -0.69 13.82
C GLU A 157 20.28 0.72 13.76
N TRP A 158 19.22 0.94 14.54
CA TRP A 158 18.55 2.23 14.58
C TRP A 158 19.58 3.27 15.04
N LYS A 159 19.98 4.15 14.12
CA LYS A 159 20.85 5.29 14.42
C LYS A 159 19.98 6.54 14.47
N PRO A 160 19.95 7.29 15.58
CA PRO A 160 19.25 8.55 15.64
C PRO A 160 19.85 9.49 14.59
N ARG A 161 19.05 9.87 13.60
CA ARG A 161 19.44 10.82 12.56
C ARG A 161 18.72 12.12 12.85
N ALA A 162 19.46 13.23 12.81
CA ALA A 162 18.87 14.57 12.77
C ALA A 162 17.80 14.60 11.66
N HIS A 163 16.68 15.28 11.92
CA HIS A 163 15.48 15.38 11.08
C HIS A 163 15.79 15.92 9.67
N ASN A 164 16.44 15.09 8.85
CA ASN A 164 16.66 15.30 7.44
C ASN A 164 15.74 14.32 6.75
N GLN A 165 14.74 14.88 6.07
CA GLN A 165 13.72 14.13 5.33
C GLN A 165 14.41 13.06 4.49
N SER A 166 14.16 11.78 4.82
CA SER A 166 14.77 10.66 4.12
C SER A 166 14.47 10.78 2.63
N ALA A 167 15.51 10.70 1.79
CA ALA A 167 15.30 10.37 0.39
C ALA A 167 14.50 9.07 0.40
N GLY A 168 13.33 9.04 -0.24
CA GLY A 168 12.37 7.93 -0.13
C GLY A 168 12.99 6.55 -0.39
N SER A 169 12.21 5.49 -0.15
CA SER A 169 12.71 4.12 -0.29
C SER A 169 13.42 3.91 -1.64
N PRO A 170 14.48 3.08 -1.70
CA PRO A 170 15.17 2.78 -2.96
C PRO A 170 14.21 2.32 -4.06
N VAL A 171 13.16 1.58 -3.68
CA VAL A 171 12.07 1.13 -4.56
C VAL A 171 11.29 2.31 -5.13
N ALA A 172 10.94 3.31 -4.33
CA ALA A 172 10.23 4.50 -4.82
C ALA A 172 11.07 5.30 -5.83
N ARG A 173 12.40 5.35 -5.64
CA ARG A 173 13.32 5.99 -6.59
C ARG A 173 13.42 5.24 -7.91
N ALA A 174 13.55 3.91 -7.85
CA ALA A 174 13.55 3.07 -9.04
C ALA A 174 12.22 3.19 -9.81
N MET A 175 11.09 3.19 -9.10
CA MET A 175 9.77 3.36 -9.71
C MET A 175 9.60 4.73 -10.37
N GLY A 176 10.15 5.80 -9.78
CA GLY A 176 10.15 7.13 -10.37
C GLY A 176 10.94 7.20 -11.70
N LEU A 177 12.11 6.57 -11.75
CA LEU A 177 12.91 6.45 -12.97
C LEU A 177 12.19 5.64 -14.06
N VAL A 178 11.61 4.50 -13.69
CA VAL A 178 10.80 3.69 -14.62
C VAL A 178 9.63 4.50 -15.16
N GLY A 179 8.95 5.27 -14.30
CA GLY A 179 7.86 6.16 -14.69
C GLY A 179 8.29 7.24 -15.68
N ILE A 180 9.47 7.84 -15.49
CA ILE A 180 10.04 8.81 -16.45
C ILE A 180 10.30 8.13 -17.80
N VAL A 181 10.96 6.97 -17.79
CA VAL A 181 11.27 6.23 -19.03
C VAL A 181 9.99 5.88 -19.76
N PHE A 182 8.99 5.33 -19.07
CA PHE A 182 7.67 5.05 -19.65
C PHE A 182 7.01 6.32 -20.20
N GLY A 183 7.04 7.42 -19.45
CA GLY A 183 6.47 8.69 -19.90
C GLY A 183 7.13 9.23 -21.17
N VAL A 184 8.46 9.12 -21.30
CA VAL A 184 9.18 9.49 -22.52
C VAL A 184 8.77 8.59 -23.69
N TYR A 185 8.74 7.27 -23.48
CA TYR A 185 8.38 6.34 -24.55
C TYR A 185 6.95 6.54 -25.05
N ILE A 186 5.99 6.73 -24.15
CA ILE A 186 4.59 6.99 -24.51
C ILE A 186 4.46 8.29 -25.31
N LEU A 187 5.22 9.33 -24.95
CA LEU A 187 5.17 10.62 -25.63
C LEU A 187 5.80 10.56 -27.04
N VAL A 188 6.84 9.74 -27.22
CA VAL A 188 7.56 9.60 -28.50
C VAL A 188 6.84 8.63 -29.43
N ASP A 189 6.42 7.48 -28.92
CA ASP A 189 5.76 6.43 -29.69
C ASP A 189 4.65 5.76 -28.85
N PRO A 190 3.41 6.28 -28.93
CA PRO A 190 2.28 5.73 -28.18
C PRO A 190 1.86 4.36 -28.72
N HIS A 191 2.25 3.98 -29.94
CA HIS A 191 1.90 2.69 -30.53
C HIS A 191 2.62 1.52 -29.83
N TRP A 192 3.78 1.79 -29.25
CA TRP A 192 4.51 0.82 -28.45
C TRP A 192 3.66 0.22 -27.31
N LEU A 193 2.75 0.99 -26.71
CA LEU A 193 1.80 0.44 -25.72
C LEU A 193 0.93 -0.66 -26.33
N LEU A 194 0.39 -0.44 -27.52
CA LEU A 194 -0.43 -1.44 -28.21
C LEU A 194 0.40 -2.69 -28.53
N ASP A 195 1.65 -2.51 -28.93
CA ASP A 195 2.53 -3.63 -29.26
C ASP A 195 2.91 -4.45 -28.02
N VAL A 196 3.13 -3.81 -26.87
CA VAL A 196 3.43 -4.51 -25.61
C VAL A 196 2.22 -5.29 -25.10
N PHE A 197 1.02 -4.71 -25.13
CA PHE A 197 -0.17 -5.35 -24.55
C PHE A 197 -0.84 -6.34 -25.50
N TRP A 198 -0.80 -6.10 -26.82
CA TRP A 198 -1.43 -6.93 -27.84
C TRP A 198 -0.45 -7.67 -28.76
N GLY A 199 0.86 -7.59 -28.51
CA GLY A 199 1.87 -8.30 -29.29
C GLY A 199 1.90 -7.90 -30.77
N GLY A 200 1.59 -6.64 -31.07
CA GLY A 200 1.51 -6.12 -32.45
C GLY A 200 0.25 -6.54 -33.22
N ARG A 201 -0.77 -7.08 -32.52
CA ARG A 201 -2.03 -7.55 -33.14
C ARG A 201 -3.22 -6.65 -32.84
N ALA A 202 -2.99 -5.40 -32.47
CA ALA A 202 -4.09 -4.47 -32.25
C ALA A 202 -4.80 -4.16 -33.58
N ALA A 203 -6.09 -3.79 -33.51
CA ALA A 203 -6.84 -3.41 -34.70
C ALA A 203 -6.20 -2.16 -35.35
N PRO A 204 -6.18 -2.04 -36.69
CA PRO A 204 -5.61 -0.86 -37.36
C PRO A 204 -6.21 0.47 -36.88
N SER A 205 -7.49 0.48 -36.54
CA SER A 205 -8.18 1.64 -35.97
C SER A 205 -7.65 2.06 -34.59
N ALA A 206 -7.06 1.14 -33.82
CA ALA A 206 -6.45 1.45 -32.52
C ALA A 206 -5.11 2.20 -32.69
N TYR A 207 -4.34 1.88 -33.73
CA TYR A 207 -3.13 2.62 -34.08
C TYR A 207 -3.49 4.02 -34.58
N GLU A 208 -4.45 4.14 -35.50
CA GLU A 208 -4.93 5.45 -35.98
C GLU A 208 -5.49 6.32 -34.84
N ALA A 209 -6.11 5.68 -33.85
CA ALA A 209 -6.64 6.33 -32.65
C ALA A 209 -5.57 6.93 -31.73
N LEU A 210 -4.33 6.44 -31.77
CA LEU A 210 -3.21 6.93 -30.96
C LEU A 210 -2.24 7.84 -31.73
N THR A 211 -2.53 8.13 -33.00
CA THR A 211 -1.72 9.04 -33.81
C THR A 211 -1.88 10.48 -33.33
N TYR A 212 -0.75 11.07 -32.90
CA TYR A 212 -0.68 12.48 -32.54
C TYR A 212 -0.84 13.39 -33.75
N THR A 213 -1.42 14.57 -33.54
CA THR A 213 -1.44 15.63 -34.56
C THR A 213 -0.05 16.23 -34.75
N ASP A 214 0.33 16.55 -36.00
CA ASP A 214 1.64 17.16 -36.34
C ASP A 214 1.97 18.41 -35.50
N ARG A 215 0.95 19.19 -35.16
CA ARG A 215 1.06 20.37 -34.30
C ARG A 215 1.56 20.02 -32.90
N VAL A 216 1.03 18.97 -32.29
CA VAL A 216 1.46 18.52 -30.95
C VAL A 216 2.89 18.00 -31.00
N LEU A 217 3.19 17.19 -32.01
CA LEU A 217 4.51 16.58 -32.18
C LEU A 217 5.63 17.63 -32.32
N HIS A 218 5.40 18.69 -33.09
CA HIS A 218 6.44 19.70 -33.36
C HIS A 218 6.45 20.84 -32.34
N ARG A 219 5.29 21.24 -31.79
CA ARG A 219 5.18 22.43 -30.94
C ARG A 219 5.14 22.10 -29.46
N GLN A 220 4.50 21.02 -29.05
CA GLN A 220 4.19 20.75 -27.63
C GLN A 220 5.04 19.62 -27.05
N ALA A 221 5.24 18.54 -27.82
CA ALA A 221 6.07 17.42 -27.44
C ALA A 221 7.51 17.81 -27.03
N PRO A 222 8.24 18.72 -27.70
CA PRO A 222 9.59 19.08 -27.25
C PRO A 222 9.60 19.74 -25.85
N PHE A 223 8.59 20.54 -25.50
CA PHE A 223 8.49 21.14 -24.16
C PHE A 223 8.14 20.08 -23.10
N LEU A 224 7.18 19.21 -23.38
CA LEU A 224 6.83 18.10 -22.47
C LEU A 224 8.02 17.17 -22.27
N LEU A 225 8.72 16.79 -23.35
CA LEU A 225 9.89 15.95 -23.32
C LEU A 225 11.03 16.61 -22.53
N ALA A 226 11.29 17.90 -22.75
CA ALA A 226 12.28 18.66 -21.97
C ALA A 226 11.93 18.68 -20.47
N LEU A 227 10.67 18.90 -20.10
CA LEU A 227 10.22 18.88 -18.71
C LEU A 227 10.34 17.48 -18.09
N ILE A 228 10.02 16.42 -18.83
CA ILE A 228 10.18 15.03 -18.37
C ILE A 228 11.68 14.73 -18.15
N LEU A 229 12.54 15.04 -19.11
CA LEU A 229 13.98 14.82 -18.99
C LEU A 229 14.62 15.63 -17.87
N LEU A 230 14.11 16.84 -17.59
CA LEU A 230 14.59 17.67 -16.48
C LEU A 230 14.35 17.04 -15.09
N ASN A 231 13.48 16.02 -14.99
CA ASN A 231 13.35 15.24 -13.75
C ASN A 231 14.55 14.30 -13.53
N ILE A 232 15.23 13.84 -14.58
CA ILE A 232 16.37 12.92 -14.48
C ILE A 232 17.48 13.48 -13.58
N PRO A 233 18.01 14.71 -13.78
CA PRO A 233 19.06 15.25 -12.90
C PRO A 233 18.59 15.40 -11.44
N LEU A 234 17.30 15.66 -11.20
CA LEU A 234 16.73 15.68 -9.84
C LEU A 234 16.79 14.29 -9.20
N PHE A 235 16.40 13.24 -9.92
CA PHE A 235 16.52 11.85 -9.45
C PHE A 235 17.98 11.45 -9.22
N ILE A 236 18.89 11.82 -10.12
CA ILE A 236 20.34 11.59 -9.96
C ILE A 236 20.85 12.30 -8.71
N ALA A 237 20.51 13.58 -8.50
CA ALA A 237 20.91 14.34 -7.33
C ALA A 237 20.42 13.68 -6.02
N ILE A 238 19.19 13.17 -5.99
CA ILE A 238 18.64 12.42 -4.86
C ILE A 238 19.39 11.10 -4.63
N ILE A 239 19.79 10.41 -5.70
CA ILE A 239 20.54 9.15 -5.62
C ILE A 239 21.95 9.38 -5.07
N VAL A 240 22.67 10.38 -5.59
CA VAL A 240 24.05 10.69 -5.21
C VAL A 240 24.12 11.24 -3.77
N THR A 241 23.24 12.18 -3.42
CA THR A 241 23.28 12.81 -2.09
C THR A 241 22.60 11.98 -1.00
N GLY A 242 21.73 11.03 -1.39
CA GLY A 242 20.95 10.20 -0.46
C GLY A 242 20.00 11.00 0.45
N ARG A 243 19.82 12.30 0.19
CA ARG A 243 19.03 13.24 0.99
C ARG A 243 18.21 14.13 0.07
N ARG A 244 16.95 14.42 0.43
CA ARG A 244 16.18 15.49 -0.23
C ARG A 244 16.54 16.82 0.42
N SER A 245 17.34 17.64 -0.27
CA SER A 245 17.59 19.01 0.16
C SER A 245 16.36 19.88 -0.11
N VAL A 246 16.25 21.02 0.59
CA VAL A 246 15.16 21.98 0.39
C VAL A 246 15.15 22.51 -1.05
N LEU A 247 16.34 22.68 -1.65
CA LEU A 247 16.45 23.11 -3.05
C LEU A 247 15.89 22.05 -4.01
N VAL A 248 16.26 20.78 -3.84
CA VAL A 248 15.76 19.66 -4.65
C VAL A 248 14.23 19.53 -4.52
N GLN A 249 13.70 19.68 -3.32
CA GLN A 249 12.25 19.64 -3.09
C GLN A 249 11.53 20.80 -3.77
N ARG A 250 12.06 22.03 -3.68
CA ARG A 250 11.48 23.20 -4.38
C ARG A 250 11.53 23.04 -5.88
N SER A 251 12.65 22.58 -6.44
CA SER A 251 12.75 22.33 -7.89
C SER A 251 11.81 21.23 -8.35
N GLU A 252 11.60 20.17 -7.57
CA GLU A 252 10.63 19.12 -7.88
C GLU A 252 9.20 19.69 -7.90
N THR A 253 8.82 20.54 -6.93
CA THR A 253 7.52 21.22 -6.92
C THR A 253 7.36 22.18 -8.10
N VAL A 254 8.37 22.99 -8.40
CA VAL A 254 8.35 23.92 -9.55
C VAL A 254 8.22 23.15 -10.86
N LEU A 255 8.98 22.06 -11.02
CA LEU A 255 8.95 21.24 -12.23
C LEU A 255 7.60 20.52 -12.39
N SER A 256 7.01 20.05 -11.30
CA SER A 256 5.67 19.47 -11.28
C SER A 256 4.59 20.48 -11.69
N LEU A 257 4.66 21.72 -11.19
CA LEU A 257 3.76 22.80 -11.58
C LEU A 257 3.96 23.22 -13.05
N ALA A 258 5.20 23.29 -13.51
CA ALA A 258 5.52 23.57 -14.91
C ALA A 258 4.99 22.47 -15.84
N MET A 259 5.07 21.20 -15.42
CA MET A 259 4.46 20.07 -16.14
C MET A 259 2.94 20.23 -16.21
N CYS A 260 2.28 20.59 -15.10
CA CYS A 260 0.85 20.85 -15.10
C CYS A 260 0.47 21.99 -16.06
N ALA A 261 1.23 23.08 -16.04
CA ALA A 261 1.00 24.21 -16.94
C ALA A 261 1.17 23.82 -18.42
N ALA A 262 2.18 23.01 -18.73
CA ALA A 262 2.40 22.49 -20.07
C ALA A 262 1.25 21.58 -20.53
N ILE A 263 0.77 20.68 -19.67
CA ILE A 263 -0.39 19.82 -19.96
C ILE A 263 -1.66 20.65 -20.15
N VAL A 264 -1.91 21.65 -19.31
CA VAL A 264 -3.07 22.53 -19.49
C VAL A 264 -2.97 23.29 -20.81
N TRP A 265 -1.78 23.76 -21.16
CA TRP A 265 -1.56 24.41 -22.45
C TRP A 265 -1.83 23.47 -23.63
N THR A 266 -1.38 22.21 -23.58
CA THR A 266 -1.66 21.25 -24.66
C THR A 266 -3.15 20.94 -24.81
N VAL A 267 -3.87 20.83 -23.69
CA VAL A 267 -5.32 20.59 -23.69
C VAL A 267 -6.10 21.79 -24.25
N LEU A 268 -5.66 23.02 -24.01
CA LEU A 268 -6.35 24.24 -24.44
C LEU A 268 -6.02 24.67 -25.90
N ASP A 269 -4.83 24.34 -26.42
CA ASP A 269 -4.33 24.87 -27.70
C ASP A 269 -4.94 24.18 -28.94
N GLY A 270 -5.56 23.00 -28.81
CA GLY A 270 -6.20 22.31 -29.94
C GLY A 270 -6.43 20.81 -29.73
N PRO A 271 -6.75 20.07 -30.81
CA PRO A 271 -6.82 18.61 -30.77
C PRO A 271 -5.42 17.99 -30.60
N ILE A 272 -5.32 16.96 -29.75
CA ILE A 272 -4.09 16.23 -29.41
C ILE A 272 -3.93 14.99 -30.29
N LEU A 273 -5.01 14.25 -30.48
CA LEU A 273 -5.10 13.04 -31.29
C LEU A 273 -5.99 13.28 -32.51
N MET A 274 -5.71 12.57 -33.60
CA MET A 274 -6.48 12.68 -34.84
C MET A 274 -7.90 12.11 -34.70
N ALA A 275 -8.10 11.11 -33.85
CA ALA A 275 -9.40 10.47 -33.65
C ALA A 275 -10.23 11.18 -32.56
N PRO A 276 -11.49 11.58 -32.82
CA PRO A 276 -12.28 12.38 -31.89
C PRO A 276 -12.65 11.65 -30.59
N ALA A 277 -12.87 10.32 -30.64
CA ALA A 277 -13.15 9.52 -29.45
C ALA A 277 -11.92 9.40 -28.52
N SER A 278 -10.74 9.21 -29.11
CA SER A 278 -9.47 9.14 -28.38
C SER A 278 -9.09 10.49 -27.81
N GLU A 279 -9.36 11.56 -28.56
CA GLU A 279 -9.07 12.94 -28.17
C GLU A 279 -9.74 13.32 -26.86
N GLN A 280 -11.06 13.07 -26.74
CA GLN A 280 -11.80 13.41 -25.53
C GLN A 280 -11.33 12.58 -24.32
N THR A 281 -10.98 11.31 -24.57
CA THR A 281 -10.45 10.40 -23.56
C THR A 281 -9.06 10.86 -23.08
N ALA A 282 -8.17 11.23 -24.00
CA ALA A 282 -6.82 11.70 -23.68
C ALA A 282 -6.87 13.01 -22.88
N LYS A 283 -7.69 13.98 -23.29
CA LYS A 283 -7.89 15.24 -22.56
C LYS A 283 -8.43 15.00 -21.15
N PHE A 284 -9.39 14.09 -20.99
CA PHE A 284 -9.92 13.74 -19.67
C PHE A 284 -8.83 13.22 -18.73
N PHE A 285 -8.00 12.26 -19.19
CA PHE A 285 -6.91 11.72 -18.37
C PHE A 285 -5.83 12.77 -18.07
N LEU A 286 -5.47 13.61 -19.04
CA LEU A 286 -4.51 14.69 -18.83
C LEU A 286 -4.99 15.69 -17.76
N VAL A 287 -6.27 16.08 -17.79
CA VAL A 287 -6.88 16.94 -16.77
C VAL A 287 -6.89 16.24 -15.40
N LEU A 288 -7.23 14.95 -15.36
CA LEU A 288 -7.20 14.17 -14.12
C LEU A 288 -5.80 14.12 -13.50
N ILE A 289 -4.75 13.93 -14.32
CA ILE A 289 -3.35 13.97 -13.90
C ILE A 289 -3.00 15.34 -13.30
N VAL A 290 -3.39 16.42 -13.96
CA VAL A 290 -3.18 17.80 -13.46
C VAL A 290 -3.85 17.99 -12.10
N VAL A 291 -5.13 17.62 -11.97
CA VAL A 291 -5.88 17.75 -10.70
C VAL A 291 -5.23 16.96 -9.58
N PHE A 292 -4.88 15.69 -9.83
CA PHE A 292 -4.23 14.84 -8.84
C PHE A 292 -2.87 15.41 -8.39
N THR A 293 -2.09 15.90 -9.36
CA THR A 293 -0.78 16.51 -9.10
C THR A 293 -0.91 17.79 -8.27
N LEU A 294 -1.89 18.64 -8.58
CA LEU A 294 -2.16 19.86 -7.80
C LEU A 294 -2.64 19.54 -6.38
N ILE A 295 -3.44 18.49 -6.20
CA ILE A 295 -3.85 18.01 -4.86
C ILE A 295 -2.62 17.55 -4.07
N ASP A 296 -1.74 16.75 -4.66
CA ASP A 296 -0.50 16.29 -4.00
C ASP A 296 0.40 17.47 -3.60
N VAL A 297 0.57 18.46 -4.49
CA VAL A 297 1.30 19.69 -4.18
C VAL A 297 0.62 20.46 -3.04
N GLY A 298 -0.71 20.59 -3.06
CA GLY A 298 -1.49 21.24 -2.01
C GLY A 298 -1.34 20.54 -0.65
N ILE A 299 -1.39 19.21 -0.62
CA ILE A 299 -1.15 18.42 0.59
C ILE A 299 0.27 18.60 1.10
N LYS A 300 1.28 18.60 0.22
CA LYS A 300 2.69 18.82 0.60
C LYS A 300 2.90 20.21 1.20
N LEU A 301 2.25 21.24 0.65
CA LEU A 301 2.29 22.59 1.19
C LEU A 301 1.59 22.66 2.56
N TYR A 302 0.40 22.07 2.70
CA TYR A 302 -0.36 22.08 3.95
C TYR A 302 0.31 21.29 5.08
N ARG A 303 0.95 20.15 4.77
CA ARG A 303 1.65 19.31 5.75
C ARG A 303 3.07 19.78 6.06
N SER A 304 3.56 20.85 5.42
CA SER A 304 4.85 21.45 5.76
C SER A 304 4.78 22.20 7.08
N VAL A 305 4.85 21.47 8.19
CA VAL A 305 4.97 22.04 9.53
C VAL A 305 6.33 22.75 9.59
N LYS A 306 6.32 24.08 9.69
CA LYS A 306 7.53 24.84 10.05
C LYS A 306 7.92 24.36 11.45
N PRO A 307 9.16 23.87 11.67
CA PRO A 307 9.61 23.59 13.03
C PRO A 307 9.45 24.89 13.83
N ALA A 308 8.86 24.79 15.02
CA ALA A 308 8.75 25.92 15.93
C ALA A 308 10.14 26.54 16.10
N PRO A 309 10.28 27.88 16.08
CA PRO A 309 11.57 28.50 16.37
C PRO A 309 12.03 27.97 17.73
N ASN A 310 13.29 27.53 17.80
CA ASN A 310 13.93 27.12 19.04
C ASN A 310 13.79 28.28 20.02
N LEU A 311 12.81 28.21 20.94
CA LEU A 311 12.83 29.05 22.12
C LEU A 311 14.08 28.63 22.89
N PRO A 312 15.02 29.55 23.15
CA PRO A 312 16.15 29.23 24.00
C PRO A 312 15.60 28.74 25.33
N ILE A 313 15.97 27.52 25.70
CA ILE A 313 15.79 27.03 27.07
C ILE A 313 16.73 27.90 27.90
N GLU A 314 16.19 28.93 28.55
CA GLU A 314 16.92 29.64 29.59
C GLU A 314 17.28 28.62 30.67
N ALA A 315 18.59 28.52 30.92
CA ALA A 315 19.21 27.63 31.89
C ALA A 315 19.05 28.17 33.32
#